data_AF-A0A7S3SW91-F1
#
_entry.id   AF-A0A7S3SW91-F1
#
_cell.length_a   1.000
_cell.length_b   1.000
_cell.length_c   1.000
_cell.angle_alpha   90.00
_cell.angle_beta   90.00
_cell.angle_gamma   90.00
#
_symmetry.space_group_name_H-M   'P 1'
#
loop_
_entity.id
_entity.type
_entity.pdbx_description
1 polymer ?
#
loop_
_entity_poly.entity_id
_entity_poly.type
_entity_poly.pdbx_seq_one_letter_code
_entity_poly.pdbx_strand_id
1 'polypeptide(L)'
;ASYNVVLSTPIIATGMFDRDVSAQDALEHPELYETGRRCMDLNARKLLETLLSAVVHSGVMLCVMILALPHFETAGAGDFYTFGTAVYSWLILAMNIRVAFLTTTWNLGVLLAQGLSFLLFAVF
;
A
#
# COMPACT_ATOMS: atom_id res chain seq x y z
N ALA A 1 16.09 2.42 -7.92
CA ALA A 1 15.97 3.21 -6.67
C ALA A 1 14.63 3.95 -6.58
N SER A 2 14.04 4.38 -7.70
CA SER A 2 12.76 5.11 -7.76
C SER A 2 11.58 4.39 -7.07
N TYR A 3 11.44 3.08 -7.24
CA TYR A 3 10.31 2.29 -6.68
C TYR A 3 10.09 2.49 -5.17
N ASN A 4 11.14 2.36 -4.36
CA ASN A 4 11.02 2.49 -2.91
C ASN A 4 10.69 3.91 -2.48
N VAL A 5 11.17 4.91 -3.21
CA VAL A 5 10.91 6.33 -2.91
C VAL A 5 9.43 6.65 -3.18
N VAL A 6 8.90 6.18 -4.32
CA VAL A 6 7.47 6.37 -4.66
C VAL A 6 6.57 5.68 -3.62
N LEU A 7 6.88 4.44 -3.25
CA LEU A 7 6.04 3.66 -2.34
C LEU A 7 6.15 4.08 -0.86
N SER A 8 7.32 4.55 -0.42
CA SER A 8 7.51 4.96 0.98
C SER A 8 6.82 6.28 1.30
N THR A 9 6.65 7.16 0.32
CA THR A 9 6.03 8.48 0.50
C THR A 9 4.63 8.41 1.16
N PRO A 10 3.66 7.65 0.63
CA PRO A 10 2.33 7.54 1.25
C PRO A 10 2.39 6.79 2.59
N ILE A 11 3.26 5.78 2.75
CA ILE A 11 3.40 5.02 4.00
C ILE A 11 3.90 5.92 5.14
N ILE A 12 4.92 6.73 4.88
CA ILE A 12 5.48 7.65 5.86
C ILE A 12 4.44 8.73 6.21
N ALA A 13 3.73 9.25 5.22
CA ALA A 13 2.70 10.26 5.44
C ALA A 13 1.54 9.71 6.29
N THR A 14 1.04 8.51 6.00
CA THR A 14 0.06 7.83 6.87
C THR A 14 0.65 7.64 8.27
N GLY A 15 1.88 7.16 8.42
CA GLY A 15 2.50 7.02 9.75
C GLY A 15 2.66 8.32 10.54
N MET A 16 2.83 9.47 9.87
CA MET A 16 2.98 10.78 10.52
C MET A 16 1.64 11.47 10.82
N PHE A 17 0.66 11.31 9.93
CA PHE A 17 -0.57 12.11 9.94
C PHE A 17 -1.83 11.31 10.27
N ASP A 18 -1.77 9.98 10.27
CA ASP A 18 -2.91 9.14 10.64
C ASP A 18 -3.11 9.16 12.16
N ARG A 19 -4.37 9.27 12.56
CA ARG A 19 -4.80 9.30 13.96
C ARG A 19 -6.09 8.49 14.03
N ASP A 20 -6.06 7.39 14.76
CA ASP A 20 -7.24 6.52 14.89
C ASP A 20 -8.33 7.16 15.78
N VAL A 21 -7.93 7.97 16.76
CA VAL A 21 -8.83 8.64 17.71
C VAL A 21 -8.43 10.09 17.93
N SER A 22 -9.41 10.94 18.26
CA SER A 22 -9.15 12.33 18.63
C SER A 22 -8.45 12.39 20.01
N ALA A 23 -7.73 13.48 20.28
CA ALA A 23 -7.03 13.64 21.55
C ALA A 23 -7.99 13.73 22.75
N GLN A 24 -9.22 14.18 22.55
CA GLN A 24 -10.24 14.27 23.59
C GLN A 24 -10.80 12.87 23.91
N ASP A 25 -11.21 12.12 22.88
CA ASP A 25 -11.73 10.76 23.04
C ASP A 25 -10.71 9.80 23.66
N ALA A 26 -9.42 9.98 23.32
CA ALA A 26 -8.32 9.20 23.91
C ALA A 26 -8.16 9.44 25.43
N LEU A 27 -8.49 10.63 25.93
CA LEU A 27 -8.44 10.96 27.36
C LEU A 27 -9.71 10.52 28.09
N GLU A 28 -10.87 10.57 27.42
CA GLU A 28 -12.15 10.11 27.98
C GLU A 28 -12.22 8.59 28.11
N HIS A 29 -11.55 7.85 27.21
CA HIS A 29 -11.54 6.38 27.20
C HIS A 29 -10.14 5.79 27.35
N PRO A 30 -9.58 5.72 28.58
CA PRO A 30 -8.24 5.18 28.82
C PRO A 30 -8.11 3.68 28.50
N GLU A 31 -9.23 2.97 28.39
CA GLU A 31 -9.30 1.56 27.99
C GLU A 31 -8.69 1.30 26.61
N LEU A 32 -8.72 2.30 25.70
CA LEU A 32 -8.12 2.21 24.37
C LEU A 32 -6.60 1.94 24.42
N TYR A 33 -5.94 2.34 25.51
CA TYR A 33 -4.50 2.13 25.70
C TYR A 33 -4.14 0.67 26.02
N GLU A 34 -5.10 -0.16 26.47
CA GLU A 34 -4.83 -1.56 26.80
C GLU A 34 -4.33 -2.36 25.60
N THR A 35 -4.79 -2.03 24.39
CA THR A 35 -4.40 -2.69 23.14
C THR A 35 -2.90 -2.62 22.91
N GLY A 36 -2.30 -1.44 23.15
CA GLY A 36 -0.86 -1.22 23.07
C GLY A 36 -0.10 -1.97 24.17
N ARG A 37 -0.60 -1.92 25.42
CA ARG A 37 0.02 -2.60 26.56
C ARG A 37 0.08 -4.12 26.39
N ARG A 38 -0.95 -4.72 25.76
CA ARG A 38 -1.00 -6.15 25.47
C ARG A 38 -0.28 -6.55 24.18
N CYS A 39 0.39 -5.61 23.51
CA CYS A 39 1.11 -5.81 22.26
C CYS A 39 0.26 -6.53 21.20
N MET A 40 -1.02 -6.18 21.14
CA MET A 40 -2.01 -6.87 20.30
C MET A 40 -1.71 -6.64 18.82
N ASP A 41 -1.18 -5.48 18.45
CA ASP A 41 -0.92 -5.09 17.05
C ASP A 41 0.48 -5.46 16.56
N LEU A 42 1.49 -5.38 17.43
CA LEU A 42 2.88 -5.73 17.10
C LEU A 42 3.26 -7.15 17.51
N ASN A 43 2.33 -8.09 17.35
CA ASN A 43 2.56 -9.49 17.66
C ASN A 43 3.23 -10.22 16.49
N ALA A 44 4.20 -11.10 16.78
CA ALA A 44 4.88 -11.92 15.77
C ALA A 44 3.91 -12.76 14.92
N ARG A 45 2.77 -13.17 15.49
CA ARG A 45 1.71 -13.87 14.75
C ARG A 45 1.06 -12.98 13.69
N LYS A 46 0.71 -11.73 14.02
CA LYS A 46 0.15 -10.76 13.07
C LYS A 46 1.18 -10.38 12.00
N LEU A 47 2.45 -10.28 12.37
CA LEU A 47 3.54 -10.07 11.41
C LEU A 47 3.59 -11.22 10.40
N LEU A 48 3.55 -12.47 10.87
CA LEU A 48 3.56 -13.64 10.00
C LEU A 48 2.33 -13.68 9.09
N GLU A 49 1.14 -13.39 9.61
CA GLU A 49 -0.10 -13.30 8.82
C GLU A 49 0.01 -12.23 7.72
N THR A 50 0.56 -11.06 8.06
CA THR A 50 0.77 -9.97 7.10
C THR A 50 1.77 -10.36 6.01
N LEU A 51 2.83 -11.10 6.37
CA LEU A 51 3.81 -11.61 5.41
C LEU A 51 3.20 -12.67 4.48
N LEU A 52 2.43 -13.62 5.01
CA LEU A 52 1.73 -14.62 4.22
C LEU A 52 0.73 -13.97 3.26
N SER A 53 -0.06 -13.00 3.74
CA SER A 53 -0.98 -12.23 2.90
C SER A 53 -0.25 -11.46 1.79
N ALA A 54 0.92 -10.92 2.07
CA ALA A 54 1.75 -10.25 1.07
C ALA A 54 2.28 -11.21 -0.01
N VAL A 55 2.72 -12.42 0.38
CA VAL A 55 3.16 -13.46 -0.57
C VAL A 55 1.99 -13.89 -1.46
N VAL A 56 0.82 -14.13 -0.88
CA VAL A 56 -0.39 -14.51 -1.63
C VAL A 56 -0.79 -13.40 -2.60
N HIS A 57 -0.86 -12.14 -2.16
CA HIS A 57 -1.17 -11.01 -3.04
C HIS A 57 -0.16 -10.87 -4.20
N SER A 58 1.14 -11.01 -3.92
CA SER A 58 2.17 -10.97 -4.96
C SER A 58 2.01 -12.11 -5.96
N GLY A 59 1.70 -13.32 -5.50
CA GLY A 59 1.45 -14.47 -6.37
C GLY A 59 0.20 -14.30 -7.23
N VAL A 60 -0.88 -13.77 -6.66
CA VAL A 60 -2.11 -13.45 -7.39
C VAL A 60 -1.85 -12.40 -8.46
N MET A 61 -1.15 -11.32 -8.12
CA MET A 61 -0.79 -10.28 -9.09
C MET A 61 0.03 -10.84 -10.24
N LEU A 62 1.04 -11.67 -9.95
CA LEU A 62 1.84 -12.31 -10.99
C LEU A 62 1.00 -13.23 -11.88
N CYS A 63 0.13 -14.04 -11.30
CA CYS A 63 -0.76 -14.93 -12.04
C CYS A 63 -1.70 -14.15 -12.97
N VAL A 64 -2.32 -13.07 -12.49
CA VAL A 64 -3.19 -12.19 -13.28
C VAL A 64 -2.41 -11.57 -14.46
N MET A 65 -1.18 -11.13 -14.23
CA MET A 65 -0.35 -10.55 -15.29
C MET A 65 0.06 -11.59 -16.34
N ILE A 66 0.39 -12.82 -15.93
CA ILE A 66 0.68 -13.93 -16.85
C ILE A 66 -0.55 -14.29 -17.70
N LEU A 67 -1.74 -14.32 -17.10
CA LEU A 67 -2.99 -14.55 -17.84
C LEU A 67 -3.31 -13.41 -18.82
N ALA A 68 -2.82 -12.20 -18.57
CA ALA A 68 -2.98 -11.06 -19.45
C ALA A 68 -1.98 -11.05 -20.63
N LEU A 69 -0.87 -11.79 -20.56
CA LEU A 69 0.13 -11.89 -21.65
C LEU A 69 -0.45 -12.14 -23.06
N PRO A 70 -1.33 -13.13 -23.29
CA PRO A 70 -1.89 -13.36 -24.62
C PRO A 70 -2.69 -12.17 -25.18
N HIS A 71 -3.25 -11.33 -24.30
CA HIS A 71 -3.94 -10.11 -24.72
C HIS A 71 -2.94 -9.00 -25.13
N PHE A 72 -1.78 -8.93 -24.47
CA PHE A 72 -0.72 -8.01 -24.86
C PHE A 72 -0.06 -8.42 -26.19
N GLU A 73 0.10 -9.71 -26.42
CA GLU A 73 0.66 -10.22 -27.69
C GLU A 73 -0.29 -9.96 -28.87
N THR A 74 -1.60 -10.18 -28.70
CA THR A 74 -2.59 -9.90 -29.75
C THR A 74 -2.71 -8.40 -30.07
N ALA A 75 -2.45 -7.52 -29.10
CA ALA A 75 -2.38 -6.08 -29.29
C ALA A 75 -1.08 -5.59 -29.96
N GLY A 76 -0.14 -6.49 -30.30
CA GLY A 76 1.17 -6.14 -30.87
C GLY A 76 2.11 -5.45 -29.87
N ALA A 77 1.80 -5.52 -28.58
CA ALA A 77 2.51 -4.85 -27.49
C ALA A 77 3.14 -5.85 -26.50
N GLY A 78 3.40 -7.09 -26.94
CA GLY A 78 3.98 -8.19 -26.15
C GLY A 78 5.48 -8.06 -25.86
N ASP A 79 6.05 -6.85 -25.97
CA ASP A 79 7.45 -6.65 -25.65
C ASP A 79 7.70 -6.76 -24.14
N PHE A 80 8.87 -7.26 -23.74
CA PHE A 80 9.21 -7.50 -22.34
C PHE A 80 9.15 -6.22 -21.51
N TYR A 81 9.50 -5.07 -22.11
CA TYR A 81 9.42 -3.76 -21.47
C TYR A 81 7.97 -3.30 -21.22
N THR A 82 7.06 -3.52 -22.17
CA THR A 82 5.64 -3.20 -22.01
C THR A 82 5.00 -4.07 -20.94
N PHE A 83 5.35 -5.36 -20.90
CA PHE A 83 4.91 -6.25 -19.84
C PHE A 83 5.45 -5.82 -18.47
N GLY A 84 6.75 -5.53 -18.37
CA GLY A 84 7.39 -5.09 -17.13
C GLY A 84 6.79 -3.77 -16.60
N THR A 85 6.50 -2.81 -17.47
CA THR A 85 5.86 -1.54 -17.10
C THR A 85 4.41 -1.73 -16.66
N ALA A 86 3.64 -2.62 -17.31
CA ALA A 86 2.28 -2.96 -16.87
C ALA A 86 2.27 -3.59 -15.46
N VAL A 87 3.15 -4.57 -15.21
CA VAL A 87 3.29 -5.21 -13.89
C VAL A 87 3.71 -4.18 -12.84
N TYR A 88 4.67 -3.31 -13.17
CA TYR A 88 5.16 -2.26 -12.27
C TYR A 88 4.05 -1.26 -11.90
N SER A 89 3.26 -0.82 -12.88
CA SER A 89 2.12 0.10 -12.68
C SER A 89 1.08 -0.54 -11.76
N TRP A 90 0.78 -1.83 -11.98
CA TRP A 90 -0.17 -2.57 -11.17
C TRP A 90 0.29 -2.71 -9.71
N LEU A 91 1.57 -2.98 -9.48
CA LEU A 91 2.15 -3.08 -8.14
C LEU A 91 2.04 -1.75 -7.36
N ILE A 92 2.36 -0.63 -8.02
CA ILE A 92 2.23 0.70 -7.41
C ILE A 92 0.77 0.99 -7.07
N LEU A 93 -0.15 0.70 -7.98
CA LEU A 93 -1.58 0.92 -7.75
C LEU A 93 -2.11 0.06 -6.60
N ALA A 94 -1.77 -1.23 -6.57
CA ALA A 94 -2.17 -2.15 -5.50
C ALA A 94 -1.65 -1.69 -4.11
N MET A 95 -0.41 -1.22 -4.04
CA MET A 95 0.15 -0.69 -2.78
C MET A 95 -0.52 0.61 -2.35
N ASN A 96 -0.78 1.54 -3.27
CA ASN A 96 -1.50 2.78 -2.99
C ASN A 96 -2.91 2.49 -2.44
N ILE A 97 -3.62 1.51 -3.02
CA ILE A 97 -4.92 1.05 -2.52
C ILE A 97 -4.78 0.43 -1.12
N ARG A 98 -3.77 -0.41 -0.89
CA ARG A 98 -3.52 -1.01 0.43
C ARG A 98 -3.28 0.05 1.50
N VAL A 99 -2.51 1.09 1.20
CA VAL A 99 -2.28 2.21 2.13
C VAL A 99 -3.57 2.99 2.38
N ALA A 100 -4.39 3.20 1.35
CA ALA A 100 -5.70 3.83 1.50
C ALA A 100 -6.65 3.03 2.40
N PHE A 101 -6.61 1.70 2.35
CA PHE A 101 -7.38 0.83 3.27
C PHE A 101 -6.84 0.80 4.70
N LEU A 102 -5.53 0.98 4.89
CA LEU A 102 -4.91 1.05 6.21
C LEU A 102 -5.14 2.40 6.89
N THR A 103 -5.35 3.46 6.11
CA THR A 103 -5.54 4.81 6.63
C THR A 103 -6.94 4.95 7.23
N THR A 104 -7.03 5.25 8.51
CA THR A 104 -8.31 5.48 9.19
C THR A 104 -8.79 6.91 8.96
N THR A 105 -7.89 7.89 9.02
CA THR A 105 -8.23 9.32 8.93
C THR A 105 -7.72 9.95 7.65
N TRP A 106 -8.64 10.41 6.80
CA TRP A 106 -8.34 11.12 5.55
C TRP A 106 -7.97 12.58 5.81
N ASN A 107 -6.73 12.80 6.23
CA ASN A 107 -6.16 14.13 6.38
C ASN A 107 -5.63 14.66 5.04
N LEU A 108 -5.61 15.99 4.91
CA LEU A 108 -5.10 16.68 3.72
C LEU A 108 -3.64 16.29 3.41
N GLY A 109 -2.83 16.03 4.43
CA GLY A 109 -1.46 15.51 4.28
C GLY A 109 -1.38 14.12 3.64
N VAL A 110 -2.29 13.21 3.98
CA VAL A 110 -2.34 11.86 3.39
C VAL A 110 -2.82 11.94 1.94
N LEU A 111 -3.83 12.78 1.66
CA LEU A 111 -4.30 13.03 0.29
C LEU A 111 -3.20 13.62 -0.60
N LEU A 112 -2.44 14.59 -0.09
CA LEU A 112 -1.30 15.17 -0.82
C LEU A 112 -0.20 14.14 -1.05
N ALA A 113 0.11 13.29 -0.08
CA ALA A 113 1.12 12.24 -0.24
C ALA A 113 0.70 11.17 -1.25
N GLN A 114 -0.59 10.81 -1.29
CA GLN A 114 -1.13 9.90 -2.28
C GLN A 114 -1.08 10.53 -3.69
N GLY A 115 -1.44 11.81 -3.81
CA GLY A 115 -1.31 12.55 -5.07
C GLY A 115 0.14 12.67 -5.54
N LEU A 116 1.08 12.90 -4.63
CA LEU A 116 2.51 12.96 -4.91
C LEU A 116 3.05 11.61 -5.38
N SER A 117 2.61 10.50 -4.79
CA SER A 117 2.94 9.14 -5.22
C SER A 117 2.54 8.90 -6.69
N PHE A 118 1.31 9.24 -7.08
CA PHE A 118 0.85 9.13 -8.47
C PHE A 118 1.59 10.08 -9.41
N LEU A 119 1.90 11.31 -8.96
CA LEU A 119 2.67 12.27 -9.76
C LEU A 119 4.08 11.76 -10.01
N LEU A 120 4.76 11.24 -8.97
CA LEU A 120 6.09 10.66 -9.12
C LEU A 120 6.06 9.44 -10.04
N PHE A 121 5.01 8.62 -9.99
CA PHE A 121 4.83 7.52 -10.95
C PHE A 121 4.64 8.02 -12.39
N ALA A 122 3.92 9.13 -12.62
CA ALA A 122 3.73 9.68 -13.96
C ALA A 122 4.99 10.34 -14.55
N VAL A 123 5.91 10.80 -13.68
CA VAL A 123 7.14 11.48 -14.10
C VAL A 123 8.28 10.50 -14.44
N PHE A 124 8.25 9.28 -13.91
CA PHE A 124 9.28 8.25 -14.07
C PHE A 124 8.83 7.09 -14.96
#